data_AF-A0A951JG53-F1
#
_entry.id   AF-A0A951JG53-F1
#
_cell.length_a   1.000
_cell.length_b   1.000
_cell.length_c   1.000
_cell.angle_alpha   90.00
_cell.angle_beta   90.00
_cell.angle_gamma   90.00
#
_symmetry.space_group_name_H-M   'P 1'
#
loop_
_entity.id
_entity.type
_entity.pdbx_description
1 polymer ?
#
loop_
_entity_poly.entity_id
_entity_poly.type
_entity_poly.pdbx_seq_one_letter_code
_entity_poly.pdbx_strand_id
1 'polypeptide(L)' 'PTGNLDSKNGNAVMSLLNELHDEGATICMVTHDPRYSNVAERQIHLFDGQVVSEDDVRKQHELEEAGFDVE' A
#
# COMPACT_ATOMS: atom_id res chain seq x y z
N PRO A 1 2.07 14.62 4.43
CA PRO A 1 1.62 14.08 5.73
C PRO A 1 0.14 13.64 5.65
N THR A 2 -0.10 12.40 5.24
CA THR A 2 -1.43 11.75 5.35
C THR A 2 -1.91 11.67 6.80
N GLY A 3 -0.98 11.78 7.76
CA GLY A 3 -1.25 11.77 9.20
C GLY A 3 -1.96 12.98 9.81
N ASN A 4 -2.36 13.99 9.02
CA ASN A 4 -3.20 15.11 9.51
C ASN A 4 -4.71 14.92 9.21
N LEU A 5 -5.09 13.77 8.65
CA LEU A 5 -6.49 13.42 8.39
C LEU A 5 -7.01 12.56 9.55
N ASP A 6 -8.20 12.87 10.07
CA ASP A 6 -8.92 11.94 10.92
C ASP A 6 -9.32 10.68 10.13
N SER A 7 -9.64 9.59 10.83
CA SER A 7 -9.91 8.30 10.20
C SER A 7 -11.05 8.32 9.19
N LYS A 8 -12.06 9.19 9.35
CA LYS A 8 -13.18 9.26 8.41
C LYS A 8 -12.74 9.90 7.10
N ASN A 9 -12.05 11.03 7.19
CA ASN A 9 -11.53 11.73 6.02
C ASN A 9 -10.41 10.92 5.32
N GLY A 10 -9.55 10.26 6.09
CA GLY A 10 -8.52 9.38 5.56
C GLY A 10 -9.12 8.22 4.75
N ASN A 11 -10.15 7.56 5.25
CA ASN A 11 -10.84 6.49 4.51
C ASN A 11 -11.48 7.00 3.21
N ALA A 12 -12.10 8.18 3.22
CA ALA A 12 -12.69 8.76 2.01
C ALA A 12 -11.63 9.07 0.93
N VAL A 13 -10.46 9.57 1.35
CA VAL A 13 -9.32 9.78 0.42
C VAL A 13 -8.82 8.44 -0.12
N MET A 14 -8.67 7.42 0.72
CA MET A 14 -8.23 6.10 0.27
C MET A 14 -9.22 5.45 -0.70
N SER A 15 -10.52 5.60 -0.48
CA SER A 15 -11.54 5.14 -1.44
C SER A 15 -11.38 5.78 -2.81
N LEU A 16 -11.19 7.11 -2.86
CA LEU A 16 -10.96 7.82 -4.11
C LEU A 16 -9.66 7.37 -4.81
N LEU A 17 -8.58 7.17 -4.05
CA LEU A 17 -7.31 6.70 -4.61
C LEU A 17 -7.43 5.29 -5.19
N ASN A 18 -8.20 4.42 -4.55
CA ASN A 18 -8.49 3.08 -5.06
C ASN A 18 -9.31 3.15 -6.35
N GLU A 19 -10.37 3.97 -6.41
CA GLU A 19 -11.16 4.15 -7.64
C GLU A 19 -10.29 4.62 -8.82
N LEU A 20 -9.40 5.60 -8.58
CA LEU A 20 -8.46 6.06 -9.61
C LEU A 20 -7.47 4.96 -10.04
N HIS A 21 -7.04 4.14 -9.09
CA HIS A 21 -6.16 3.01 -9.39
C HIS A 21 -6.87 1.96 -10.25
N ASP A 22 -8.12 1.63 -9.92
CA ASP A 22 -8.98 0.71 -10.69
C ASP A 22 -9.23 1.23 -12.12
N GLU A 23 -9.26 2.55 -12.31
CA GLU A 23 -9.34 3.21 -13.63
C GLU A 23 -8.00 3.18 -14.40
N GLY A 24 -6.93 2.60 -13.83
CA GLY A 24 -5.64 2.39 -14.45
C GLY A 24 -4.57 3.42 -14.07
N ALA A 25 -4.84 4.32 -13.11
CA ALA A 25 -3.81 5.23 -12.61
C ALA A 25 -2.81 4.50 -11.71
N THR A 26 -1.53 4.85 -11.81
CA THR A 26 -0.53 4.41 -10.83
C THR A 26 -0.48 5.42 -9.68
N ILE A 27 -0.73 4.94 -8.46
CA ILE A 27 -0.71 5.76 -7.25
C ILE A 27 0.57 5.51 -6.46
N CYS A 28 1.32 6.58 -6.17
CA CYS A 28 2.43 6.55 -5.23
C CYS A 28 2.03 7.34 -3.98
N MET A 29 1.94 6.66 -2.84
CA MET A 29 1.55 7.25 -1.56
C MET A 29 2.69 7.12 -0.55
N VAL A 30 2.90 8.17 0.23
CA VAL A 30 3.83 8.17 1.36
C VAL A 30 3.03 8.32 2.65
N THR A 31 3.13 7.32 3.53
CA THR A 31 2.40 7.27 4.80
C THR A 31 3.26 6.63 5.89
N HIS A 32 3.06 7.06 7.14
CA HIS A 32 3.58 6.39 8.34
C HIS A 32 2.50 5.54 9.02
N ASP A 33 1.28 5.51 8.47
CA ASP A 33 0.16 4.77 9.02
C ASP A 33 0.04 3.39 8.37
N PRO A 34 0.27 2.29 9.12
CA PRO A 34 0.22 0.94 8.60
C PRO A 34 -1.12 0.58 7.96
N ARG A 35 -2.23 1.21 8.40
CA ARG A 35 -3.57 0.95 7.85
C ARG A 35 -3.64 1.29 6.36
N TYR A 36 -2.89 2.30 5.94
CA TYR A 36 -2.89 2.77 4.55
C TYR A 36 -1.77 2.13 3.72
N SER A 37 -0.63 1.75 4.32
CA SER A 37 0.39 1.00 3.59
C SER A 37 -0.09 -0.42 3.26
N ASN A 38 -0.84 -1.05 4.16
CA ASN A 38 -1.34 -2.43 4.01
C ASN A 38 -2.33 -2.65 2.88
N VAL A 39 -2.90 -1.59 2.31
CA VAL A 39 -3.77 -1.69 1.13
C VAL A 39 -3.04 -1.53 -0.20
N ALA A 40 -1.75 -1.18 -0.17
CA ALA A 40 -0.95 -1.02 -1.39
C ALA A 40 -0.49 -2.38 -1.94
N GLU A 41 -0.48 -2.52 -3.26
CA GLU A 41 0.04 -3.72 -3.95
C GLU A 41 1.55 -3.92 -3.72
N ARG A 42 2.27 -2.82 -3.48
CA ARG A 42 3.71 -2.80 -3.21
C ARG A 42 4.03 -1.85 -2.08
N GLN A 43 4.84 -2.32 -1.13
CA GLN A 43 5.32 -1.53 0.00
C GLN A 43 6.83 -1.35 -0.10
N ILE A 44 7.30 -0.13 0.11
CA ILE A 44 8.74 0.18 0.17
C ILE A 44 9.01 0.87 1.50
N HIS A 45 9.83 0.23 2.33
CA HIS A 45 10.25 0.80 3.60
C HIS A 45 11.55 1.59 3.38
N LEU A 46 11.51 2.87 3.73
CA LEU A 46 12.65 3.78 3.65
C LEU A 46 13.18 4.10 5.05
N PHE A 47 14.49 4.02 5.21
CA PHE A 47 15.21 4.45 6.40
C PHE A 47 16.47 5.21 5.99
N ASP A 48 16.64 6.42 6.52
CA ASP A 48 17.76 7.32 6.18
C ASP A 48 18.04 7.49 4.67
N GLY A 49 16.96 7.62 3.90
CA GLY A 49 17.03 7.82 2.45
C GLY A 49 17.38 6.56 1.65
N GLN A 50 17.45 5.40 2.30
CA GLN A 50 17.74 4.11 1.68
C GLN A 50 16.52 3.20 1.76
N VAL A 51 16.32 2.37 0.73
CA VAL A 51 15.34 1.27 0.77
C VAL A 51 15.91 0.17 1.66
N VAL A 52 15.19 -0.15 2.73
CA VAL A 52 15.60 -1.19 3.69
C VAL A 52 14.76 -2.45 3.59
N SER A 53 13.52 -2.37 3.08
CA SER A 53 12.76 -3.54 2.65
C SER A 53 11.75 -3.17 1.57
N GLU A 54 11.33 -4.19 0.83
CA GLU A 54 10.32 -4.09 -0.22
C GLU A 54 9.44 -5.34 -0.17
N ASP A 55 8.13 -5.14 -0.09
CA ASP A 55 7.13 -6.22 -0.05
C ASP A 55 6.20 -6.07 -1.26
N ASP A 56 6.18 -7.08 -2.11
CA ASP A 56 5.27 -7.18 -3.26
C ASP A 56 4.06 -8.01 -2.85
N VAL A 57 3.09 -7.35 -2.22
CA VAL A 57 1.87 -7.95 -1.65
C VAL A 57 1.07 -8.67 -2.74
N ARG A 58 1.03 -8.10 -3.95
CA ARG A 58 0.36 -8.72 -5.09
C ARG A 58 1.00 -10.05 -5.45
N LYS A 59 2.33 -10.10 -5.55
CA LYS A 59 3.06 -11.32 -5.87
C LYS A 59 2.92 -12.38 -4.77
N GLN A 60 2.87 -11.96 -3.50
CA GLN A 60 2.62 -12.88 -2.38
C GLN A 60 1.23 -13.54 -2.52
N HIS A 61 0.19 -12.75 -2.78
CA HIS A 61 -1.16 -13.26 -2.98
C HIS A 61 -1.25 -14.22 -4.18
N GLU A 62 -0.58 -13.90 -5.30
CA GLU A 62 -0.52 -14.79 -6.48
C GLU A 62 0.16 -16.14 -6.16
N LEU A 63 1.19 -16.14 -5.31
CA LEU A 63 1.90 -17.36 -4.88
C LEU A 63 1.03 -18.21 -3.94
N GLU A 64 0.35 -17.58 -2.98
CA GLU A 64 -0.60 -18.24 -2.08
C GLU A 64 -1.77 -18.87 -2.86
N GLU A 65 -2.36 -18.14 -3.81
CA GLU A 65 -3.43 -18.66 -4.68
C GLU A 65 -2.96 -19.83 -5.56
N ALA A 66 -1.69 -19.84 -5.95
CA ALA A 66 -1.07 -20.94 -6.68
C ALA A 66 -0.70 -22.14 -5.78
N GLY A 67 -0.95 -22.05 -4.46
CA GLY A 67 -0.74 -23.13 -3.49
C GLY A 67 0.69 -23.24 -2.98
N PHE A 68 1.49 -22.18 -3.05
CA PHE A 68 2.80 -22.11 -2.43
C PHE A 68 2.70 -21.50 -1.03
N ASP A 69 3.40 -22.10 -0.06
CA ASP A 69 3.54 -21.50 1.26
C ASP A 69 4.51 -20.31 1.18
N VAL A 70 4.03 -19.13 1.58
CA VAL A 70 4.80 -17.89 1.64
C VAL A 70 5.01 -17.55 3.13
N GLU A 71 6.26 -17.55 3.60
CA GLU A 71 6.64 -17.17 4.98
C GLU A 71 6.89 -15.67 5.12
#